data_AF-A0A960RP87-F1
#
_entry.id   AF-A0A960RP87-F1
#
_cell.length_a   1.000
_cell.length_b   1.000
_cell.length_c   1.000
_cell.angle_alpha   90.00
_cell.angle_beta   90.00
_cell.angle_gamma   90.00
#
_symmetry.space_group_name_H-M   'P 1'
#
loop_
_entity.id
_entity.type
_entity.pdbx_description
1 polymer ?
#
loop_
_entity_poly.entity_id
_entity_poly.type
_entity_poly.pdbx_seq_one_letter_code
_entity_poly.pdbx_strand_id
1 'polypeptide(L)'
;MPLASLTLIDEYLDSCLPKVESLPFSAARYALFSGGKRFRPQLVLSICGDKGLAAAASIECLHTYSLIHDDLPCMDDDDLRRGKPTLHKAFDEAQALLAGDYLQTLSFQILAESPYTQTEKIELIQILSQAATDMVVGQTIDLSQKPQNLTELIAMHAGKTGALMRASLLFGACLIDCDREKLKKCGEALGLAYQLFDDIKDGDLFLPENEMQALAEHYKNQALDLSSDHFELQDIIQLL
;
A
#
# COMPACT_ATOMS: atom_id res chain seq x y z
N MET A 1 16.95 -11.53 8.65
CA MET A 1 17.60 -11.61 7.31
C MET A 1 17.86 -10.17 6.87
N PRO A 2 18.71 -9.85 5.89
CA PRO A 2 18.55 -8.54 5.26
C PRO A 2 17.15 -8.54 4.64
N LEU A 3 16.41 -7.42 4.77
CA LEU A 3 15.22 -7.15 3.95
C LEU A 3 15.49 -7.66 2.53
N ALA A 4 14.59 -8.45 1.97
CA ALA A 4 14.68 -8.83 0.56
C ALA A 4 14.99 -7.56 -0.23
N SER A 5 16.10 -7.58 -0.98
CA SER A 5 16.52 -6.39 -1.70
C SER A 5 15.38 -5.92 -2.61
N LEU A 6 15.20 -4.60 -2.77
CA LEU A 6 14.20 -4.03 -3.69
C LEU A 6 14.21 -4.74 -5.06
N THR A 7 15.39 -5.18 -5.49
CA THR A 7 15.64 -6.02 -6.66
C THR A 7 14.78 -7.29 -6.70
N LEU A 8 14.66 -8.03 -5.59
CA LEU A 8 13.92 -9.29 -5.53
C LEU A 8 12.40 -9.06 -5.65
N ILE A 9 11.89 -7.97 -5.08
CA ILE A 9 10.48 -7.58 -5.23
C ILE A 9 10.21 -7.23 -6.70
N ASP A 10 11.06 -6.41 -7.31
CA ASP A 10 10.89 -5.98 -8.70
C ASP A 10 11.06 -7.15 -9.68
N GLU A 11 11.99 -8.08 -9.44
CA GLU A 11 12.15 -9.31 -10.21
C GLU A 11 10.92 -10.21 -10.12
N TYR A 12 10.35 -10.37 -8.92
CA TYR A 12 9.13 -11.15 -8.75
C TYR A 12 7.95 -10.49 -9.46
N LEU A 13 7.75 -9.18 -9.28
CA LEU A 13 6.73 -8.41 -10.01
C LEU A 13 6.91 -8.55 -11.52
N ASP A 14 8.14 -8.43 -12.04
CA ASP A 14 8.42 -8.60 -13.47
C ASP A 14 8.00 -9.97 -13.98
N SER A 15 8.19 -11.02 -13.17
CA SER A 15 7.80 -12.38 -13.51
C SER A 15 6.28 -12.59 -13.53
N CYS A 16 5.51 -11.79 -12.79
CA CYS A 16 4.05 -11.87 -12.74
C CYS A 16 3.37 -11.21 -13.94
N LEU A 17 4.03 -10.28 -14.64
CA LEU A 17 3.43 -9.57 -15.76
C LEU A 17 3.79 -10.24 -17.10
N PRO A 18 2.85 -10.29 -18.06
CA PRO A 18 3.16 -10.71 -19.42
C PRO A 18 4.28 -9.86 -20.02
N LYS A 19 5.21 -10.52 -20.72
CA LYS A 19 6.29 -9.84 -21.47
C LYS A 19 5.85 -9.32 -22.84
N VAL A 20 4.54 -9.37 -23.12
CA VAL A 20 3.97 -8.91 -24.38
C VAL A 20 3.88 -7.39 -24.36
N GLU A 21 4.42 -6.74 -25.40
CA GLU A 21 4.32 -5.29 -25.60
C GLU A 21 2.96 -4.92 -26.22
N SER A 22 1.87 -5.23 -25.50
CA SER A 22 0.51 -4.84 -25.87
C SER A 22 -0.21 -4.19 -24.70
N LEU A 23 -1.21 -3.36 -24.99
CA LEU A 23 -2.11 -2.82 -23.98
C LEU A 23 -3.04 -3.93 -23.44
N PRO A 24 -3.42 -3.87 -22.15
CA PRO A 24 -3.03 -2.88 -21.14
C PRO A 24 -1.68 -3.18 -20.46
N PHE A 25 -1.00 -4.27 -20.82
CA PHE A 25 0.21 -4.75 -20.12
C PHE A 25 1.37 -3.76 -20.13
N SER A 26 1.64 -3.11 -21.27
CA SER A 26 2.71 -2.11 -21.36
C SER A 26 2.46 -0.90 -20.45
N ALA A 27 1.21 -0.44 -20.36
CA ALA A 27 0.81 0.67 -19.50
C ALA A 27 0.88 0.29 -18.00
N ALA A 28 0.42 -0.92 -17.65
CA ALA A 28 0.55 -1.45 -16.29
C ALA A 28 2.03 -1.60 -15.86
N ARG A 29 2.89 -2.11 -16.76
CA ARG A 29 4.34 -2.18 -16.54
C ARG A 29 4.95 -0.78 -16.36
N TYR A 30 4.54 0.19 -17.17
CA TYR A 30 5.00 1.57 -17.02
C TYR A 30 4.66 2.11 -15.62
N ALA A 31 3.44 1.92 -15.12
CA ALA A 31 3.04 2.37 -13.78
C ALA A 31 3.90 1.72 -12.68
N LEU A 32 3.98 0.40 -12.73
CA LEU A 32 4.57 -0.42 -11.68
C LEU A 32 6.08 -0.17 -11.55
N PHE A 33 6.77 0.02 -12.67
CA PHE A 33 8.23 0.22 -12.71
C PHE A 33 8.65 1.69 -12.89
N SER A 34 7.73 2.64 -12.67
CA SER A 34 8.06 4.08 -12.70
C SER A 34 8.73 4.61 -11.42
N GLY A 35 9.37 3.72 -10.65
CA GLY A 35 10.02 4.02 -9.37
C GLY A 35 9.10 3.72 -8.19
N GLY A 36 9.45 4.20 -7.00
CA GLY A 36 8.72 3.97 -5.75
C GLY A 36 9.59 3.35 -4.66
N LYS A 37 9.22 3.55 -3.40
CA LYS A 37 9.98 3.03 -2.25
C LYS A 37 9.69 1.55 -1.97
N ARG A 38 8.68 0.94 -2.60
CA ARG A 38 8.17 -0.41 -2.26
C ARG A 38 7.90 -0.58 -0.76
N PHE A 39 7.37 0.45 -0.12
CA PHE A 39 7.21 0.46 1.34
C PHE A 39 6.29 -0.67 1.82
N ARG A 40 5.12 -0.83 1.19
CA ARG A 40 4.14 -1.90 1.51
C ARG A 40 4.73 -3.30 1.32
N PRO A 41 5.39 -3.63 0.20
CA PRO A 41 6.17 -4.87 0.07
C PRO A 41 7.18 -5.11 1.19
N GLN A 42 7.95 -4.10 1.57
CA GLN A 42 8.95 -4.22 2.64
C GLN A 42 8.29 -4.56 3.99
N LEU A 43 7.11 -4.01 4.28
CA LEU A 43 6.34 -4.37 5.47
C LEU A 43 5.95 -5.86 5.47
N VAL A 44 5.49 -6.41 4.35
CA VAL A 44 5.17 -7.85 4.24
C VAL A 44 6.41 -8.71 4.55
N LEU A 45 7.54 -8.36 3.92
CA LEU A 45 8.77 -9.14 4.00
C LEU A 45 9.48 -8.99 5.35
N SER A 46 9.32 -7.87 6.05
CA SER A 46 9.85 -7.69 7.42
C SER A 46 9.24 -8.66 8.45
N ILE A 47 8.09 -9.25 8.13
CA ILE A 47 7.42 -10.23 8.99
C ILE A 47 7.78 -11.66 8.61
N CYS A 48 7.75 -11.99 7.31
CA CYS A 48 7.80 -13.38 6.85
C CYS A 48 8.96 -13.71 5.88
N GLY A 49 9.86 -12.75 5.61
CA GLY A 49 10.96 -12.90 4.66
C GLY A 49 10.49 -13.27 3.26
N ASP A 50 11.35 -13.96 2.50
CA ASP A 50 11.11 -14.32 1.10
C ASP A 50 9.85 -15.20 0.88
N LYS A 51 9.33 -15.85 1.94
CA LYS A 51 8.03 -16.55 1.85
C LYS A 51 6.91 -15.59 1.43
N GLY A 52 7.04 -14.30 1.76
CA GLY A 52 6.06 -13.26 1.45
C GLY A 52 6.12 -12.68 0.04
N LEU A 53 7.01 -13.12 -0.86
CA LEU A 53 7.21 -12.45 -2.16
C LEU A 53 5.92 -12.33 -2.99
N ALA A 54 5.11 -13.38 -3.07
CA ALA A 54 3.84 -13.33 -3.79
C ALA A 54 2.84 -12.36 -3.12
N ALA A 55 2.76 -12.36 -1.80
CA ALA A 55 1.93 -11.45 -1.03
C ALA A 55 2.40 -9.98 -1.17
N ALA A 56 3.71 -9.75 -1.15
CA ALA A 56 4.33 -8.45 -1.36
C ALA A 56 4.08 -7.91 -2.78
N ALA A 57 4.17 -8.77 -3.80
CA ALA A 57 3.84 -8.40 -5.17
C ALA A 57 2.36 -8.06 -5.34
N SER A 58 1.48 -8.88 -4.76
CA SER A 58 0.03 -8.64 -4.75
C SER A 58 -0.34 -7.28 -4.16
N ILE A 59 0.21 -6.92 -2.99
CA ILE A 59 -0.11 -5.64 -2.35
C ILE A 59 0.45 -4.45 -3.14
N GLU A 60 1.60 -4.57 -3.81
CA GLU A 60 2.14 -3.50 -4.66
C GLU A 60 1.31 -3.32 -5.94
N CYS A 61 0.79 -4.40 -6.54
CA CYS A 61 -0.15 -4.30 -7.65
C CYS A 61 -1.41 -3.54 -7.21
N LEU A 62 -1.96 -3.89 -6.04
CA LEU A 62 -3.15 -3.21 -5.52
C LEU A 62 -2.86 -1.72 -5.22
N HIS A 63 -1.73 -1.42 -4.60
CA HIS A 63 -1.32 -0.03 -4.35
C HIS A 63 -1.10 0.74 -5.66
N THR A 64 -0.47 0.13 -6.66
CA THR A 64 -0.19 0.81 -7.91
C THR A 64 -1.48 1.11 -8.67
N TYR A 65 -2.48 0.21 -8.66
CA TYR A 65 -3.78 0.51 -9.26
C TYR A 65 -4.40 1.76 -8.62
N SER A 66 -4.37 1.86 -7.28
CA SER A 66 -5.02 2.96 -6.58
C SER A 66 -4.42 4.29 -7.01
N LEU A 67 -3.10 4.36 -7.14
CA LEU A 67 -2.41 5.57 -7.63
C LEU A 67 -2.77 5.91 -9.08
N ILE A 68 -2.88 4.91 -9.97
CA ILE A 68 -3.25 5.15 -11.37
C ILE A 68 -4.65 5.78 -11.46
N HIS A 69 -5.60 5.26 -10.67
CA HIS A 69 -6.96 5.76 -10.66
C HIS A 69 -7.07 7.11 -9.95
N ASP A 70 -6.36 7.32 -8.85
CA ASP A 70 -6.29 8.62 -8.16
C ASP A 70 -5.72 9.72 -9.07
N ASP A 71 -4.79 9.39 -9.97
CA ASP A 71 -4.21 10.34 -10.93
C ASP A 71 -5.17 10.72 -12.09
N LEU A 72 -6.36 10.13 -12.22
CA LEU A 72 -7.27 10.42 -13.34
C LEU A 72 -7.87 11.83 -13.26
N PRO A 73 -8.28 12.44 -14.39
CA PRO A 73 -8.89 13.78 -14.40
C PRO A 73 -10.17 13.94 -13.58
N CYS A 74 -10.87 12.85 -13.29
CA CYS A 74 -12.06 12.87 -12.43
C CYS A 74 -11.74 12.74 -10.93
N MET A 75 -10.46 12.61 -10.57
CA MET A 75 -9.94 12.41 -9.23
C MET A 75 -8.96 13.56 -8.90
N ASP A 76 -7.66 13.31 -8.78
CA ASP A 76 -6.66 14.35 -8.46
C ASP A 76 -6.17 15.14 -9.69
N ASP A 77 -6.40 14.63 -10.92
CA ASP A 77 -5.95 15.25 -12.19
C ASP A 77 -4.43 15.54 -12.22
N ASP A 78 -3.63 14.67 -11.60
CA ASP A 78 -2.18 14.83 -11.50
C ASP A 78 -1.49 14.62 -12.86
N ASP A 79 -0.70 15.60 -13.30
CA ASP A 79 0.11 15.47 -14.52
C ASP A 79 1.37 14.59 -14.34
N LEU A 80 1.90 14.53 -13.11
CA LEU A 80 3.16 13.88 -12.79
C LEU A 80 3.06 13.02 -11.52
N ARG A 81 3.63 11.81 -11.58
CA ARG A 81 3.86 10.95 -10.42
C ARG A 81 5.31 10.48 -10.38
N ARG A 82 5.98 10.67 -9.23
CA ARG A 82 7.39 10.30 -9.01
C ARG A 82 8.33 10.92 -10.07
N GLY A 83 8.02 12.15 -10.51
CA GLY A 83 8.78 12.88 -11.53
C GLY A 83 8.59 12.41 -12.97
N LYS A 84 7.63 11.50 -13.22
CA LYS A 84 7.28 11.01 -14.56
C LYS A 84 5.83 11.34 -14.91
N PRO A 85 5.45 11.46 -16.19
CA PRO A 85 4.05 11.62 -16.58
C PRO A 85 3.17 10.51 -15.99
N THR A 86 2.01 10.89 -15.44
CA THR A 86 0.98 9.93 -15.02
C THR A 86 0.45 9.15 -16.23
N LEU A 87 -0.23 8.03 -15.98
CA LEU A 87 -0.59 7.12 -17.07
C LEU A 87 -1.49 7.77 -18.11
N HIS A 88 -2.45 8.60 -17.68
CA HIS A 88 -3.39 9.26 -18.57
C HIS A 88 -2.69 10.33 -19.43
N LYS A 89 -1.54 10.85 -18.99
CA LYS A 89 -0.67 11.76 -19.78
C LYS A 89 0.28 11.02 -20.71
N ALA A 90 0.80 9.87 -20.29
CA ALA A 90 1.75 9.07 -21.07
C ALA A 90 1.08 8.25 -22.18
N PHE A 91 -0.16 7.82 -21.95
CA PHE A 91 -0.97 7.03 -22.88
C PHE A 91 -2.25 7.82 -23.19
N ASP A 92 -3.37 7.44 -22.57
CA ASP A 92 -4.63 8.17 -22.55
C ASP A 92 -5.46 7.71 -21.34
N GLU A 93 -6.57 8.39 -21.07
CA GLU A 93 -7.45 8.07 -19.94
C GLU A 93 -8.00 6.64 -19.98
N ALA A 94 -8.36 6.14 -21.17
CA ALA A 94 -8.93 4.79 -21.30
C ALA A 94 -7.89 3.72 -20.98
N GLN A 95 -6.63 3.91 -21.40
CA GLN A 95 -5.54 3.01 -21.07
C GLN A 95 -5.14 3.12 -19.60
N ALA A 96 -5.21 4.32 -19.00
CA ALA A 96 -4.98 4.49 -17.57
C ALA A 96 -6.01 3.71 -16.74
N LEU A 97 -7.30 3.87 -17.06
CA LEU A 97 -8.39 3.14 -16.41
C LEU A 97 -8.18 1.63 -16.50
N LEU A 98 -7.99 1.10 -17.72
CA LEU A 98 -7.85 -0.34 -17.96
C LEU A 98 -6.55 -0.94 -17.39
N ALA A 99 -5.46 -0.17 -17.31
CA ALA A 99 -4.25 -0.60 -16.64
C ALA A 99 -4.44 -0.71 -15.12
N GLY A 100 -5.20 0.20 -14.52
CA GLY A 100 -5.63 0.09 -13.13
C GLY A 100 -6.50 -1.15 -12.91
N ASP A 101 -7.53 -1.36 -13.72
CA ASP A 101 -8.41 -2.54 -13.63
C ASP A 101 -7.63 -3.86 -13.74
N TYR A 102 -6.63 -3.89 -14.64
CA TYR A 102 -5.74 -5.02 -14.79
C TYR A 102 -4.90 -5.26 -13.53
N LEU A 103 -4.25 -4.24 -12.97
CA LEU A 103 -3.41 -4.40 -11.77
C LEU A 103 -4.24 -4.76 -10.53
N GLN A 104 -5.45 -4.21 -10.41
CA GLN A 104 -6.39 -4.60 -9.37
C GLN A 104 -6.72 -6.10 -9.49
N THR A 105 -7.06 -6.57 -10.69
CA THR A 105 -7.36 -7.99 -10.94
C THR A 105 -6.15 -8.89 -10.70
N LEU A 106 -4.97 -8.47 -11.20
CA LEU A 106 -3.71 -9.20 -11.05
C LEU A 106 -3.34 -9.40 -9.58
N SER A 107 -3.62 -8.43 -8.72
CA SER A 107 -3.33 -8.54 -7.27
C SER A 107 -3.98 -9.79 -6.64
N PHE A 108 -5.21 -10.13 -7.04
CA PHE A 108 -5.89 -11.35 -6.58
C PHE A 108 -5.34 -12.61 -7.27
N GLN A 109 -5.05 -12.51 -8.57
CA GLN A 109 -4.51 -13.63 -9.34
C GLN A 109 -3.16 -14.11 -8.78
N ILE A 110 -2.26 -13.18 -8.41
CA ILE A 110 -0.96 -13.49 -7.79
C ILE A 110 -1.15 -14.34 -6.53
N LEU A 111 -2.12 -14.01 -5.68
CA LEU A 111 -2.41 -14.79 -4.47
C LEU A 111 -3.01 -16.15 -4.80
N ALA A 112 -3.95 -16.21 -5.73
CA ALA A 112 -4.61 -17.45 -6.13
C ALA A 112 -3.64 -18.48 -6.73
N GLU A 113 -2.67 -18.01 -7.53
CA GLU A 113 -1.68 -18.83 -8.23
C GLU A 113 -0.38 -19.06 -7.43
N SER A 114 -0.24 -18.43 -6.26
CA SER A 114 0.92 -18.56 -5.37
C SER A 114 1.19 -20.01 -4.91
N PRO A 115 2.40 -20.34 -4.42
CA PRO A 115 2.71 -21.66 -3.85
C PRO A 115 2.14 -21.87 -2.43
N TYR A 116 1.33 -20.95 -1.91
CA TYR A 116 0.76 -21.04 -0.57
C TYR A 116 -0.26 -22.18 -0.43
N THR A 117 -0.53 -22.59 0.81
CA THR A 117 -1.61 -23.53 1.12
C THR A 117 -2.98 -22.93 0.76
N GLN A 118 -4.00 -23.78 0.54
CA GLN A 118 -5.34 -23.30 0.23
C GLN A 118 -5.89 -22.36 1.32
N THR A 119 -5.62 -22.67 2.60
CA THR A 119 -6.02 -21.84 3.73
C THR A 119 -5.34 -20.47 3.71
N GLU A 120 -4.01 -20.42 3.54
CA GLU A 120 -3.27 -19.15 3.41
C GLU A 120 -3.79 -18.32 2.22
N LYS A 121 -4.06 -18.95 1.07
CA LYS A 121 -4.60 -18.23 -0.11
C LYS A 121 -5.95 -17.59 0.16
N ILE A 122 -6.90 -18.34 0.72
CA ILE A 122 -8.24 -17.84 1.03
C ILE A 122 -8.15 -16.65 1.99
N GLU A 123 -7.32 -16.79 3.02
CA GLU A 123 -7.16 -15.77 4.03
C GLU A 123 -6.49 -14.49 3.49
N LEU A 124 -5.43 -14.63 2.70
CA LEU A 124 -4.78 -13.49 2.04
C LEU A 124 -5.75 -12.76 1.10
N ILE A 125 -6.56 -13.50 0.33
CA ILE A 125 -7.58 -12.91 -0.54
C ILE A 125 -8.65 -12.19 0.28
N GLN A 126 -9.09 -12.73 1.42
CA GLN A 126 -10.02 -12.07 2.32
C GLN A 126 -9.44 -10.75 2.84
N ILE A 127 -8.19 -10.76 3.33
CA ILE A 127 -7.49 -9.55 3.79
C ILE A 127 -7.37 -8.53 2.65
N LEU A 128 -6.97 -8.95 1.45
CA LEU A 128 -6.84 -8.08 0.28
C LEU A 128 -8.17 -7.43 -0.10
N SER A 129 -9.24 -8.23 -0.15
CA SER A 129 -10.57 -7.76 -0.54
C SER A 129 -11.15 -6.74 0.45
N GLN A 130 -10.94 -6.96 1.75
CA GLN A 130 -11.35 -6.01 2.78
C GLN A 130 -10.54 -4.72 2.68
N ALA A 131 -9.23 -4.81 2.49
CA ALA A 131 -8.37 -3.64 2.38
C ALA A 131 -8.67 -2.80 1.12
N ALA A 132 -8.96 -3.46 -0.02
CA ALA A 132 -9.42 -2.78 -1.23
C ALA A 132 -10.76 -2.08 -1.01
N THR A 133 -11.70 -2.71 -0.29
CA THR A 133 -12.99 -2.10 0.06
C THR A 133 -12.80 -0.87 0.95
N ASP A 134 -12.01 -1.00 2.01
CA ASP A 134 -11.74 0.09 2.95
C ASP A 134 -11.04 1.27 2.27
N MET A 135 -10.11 0.99 1.34
CA MET A 135 -9.42 2.01 0.55
C MET A 135 -10.37 2.79 -0.34
N VAL A 136 -11.28 2.12 -1.07
CA VAL A 136 -12.28 2.78 -1.92
C VAL A 136 -13.28 3.59 -1.09
N VAL A 137 -13.70 3.07 0.07
CA VAL A 137 -14.55 3.81 1.01
C VAL A 137 -13.82 5.05 1.53
N GLY A 138 -12.55 4.91 1.91
CA GLY A 138 -11.70 6.03 2.32
C GLY A 138 -11.56 7.10 1.24
N GLN A 139 -11.32 6.67 -0.01
CA GLN A 139 -11.24 7.58 -1.15
C GLN A 139 -12.57 8.27 -1.47
N THR A 140 -13.69 7.58 -1.27
CA THR A 140 -15.03 8.17 -1.41
C THR A 140 -15.27 9.26 -0.37
N ILE A 141 -14.84 9.03 0.88
CA ILE A 141 -14.95 10.04 1.96
C ILE A 141 -14.11 11.27 1.58
N ASP A 142 -12.86 11.05 1.19
CA ASP A 142 -11.91 12.10 0.79
C ASP A 142 -12.46 13.00 -0.32
N LEU A 143 -13.10 12.42 -1.35
CA LEU A 143 -13.72 13.17 -2.45
C LEU A 143 -15.03 13.88 -2.05
N SER A 144 -15.82 13.28 -1.15
CA SER A 144 -17.20 13.73 -0.91
C SER A 144 -17.31 14.83 0.14
N GLN A 145 -16.51 14.76 1.21
CA GLN A 145 -16.54 15.73 2.30
C GLN A 145 -15.15 15.85 2.93
N LYS A 146 -14.62 17.07 2.98
CA LYS A 146 -13.43 17.34 3.81
C LYS A 146 -13.76 17.04 5.28
N PRO A 147 -12.87 16.35 6.02
CA PRO A 147 -13.09 16.05 7.42
C PRO A 147 -13.31 17.34 8.22
N GLN A 148 -14.30 17.34 9.12
CA GLN A 148 -14.66 18.53 9.92
C GLN A 148 -14.01 18.52 11.30
N ASN A 149 -13.52 17.35 11.73
CA ASN A 149 -12.88 17.15 13.01
C ASN A 149 -11.83 16.04 12.92
N LEU A 150 -11.00 15.95 13.95
CA LEU A 150 -9.89 14.99 13.98
C LEU A 150 -10.35 13.52 13.88
N THR A 151 -11.52 13.19 14.43
CA THR A 151 -12.07 11.83 14.34
C THR A 151 -12.38 11.44 12.90
N GLU A 152 -12.97 12.35 12.13
CA GLU A 152 -13.24 12.13 10.70
C GLU A 152 -11.95 12.04 9.88
N LEU A 153 -10.96 12.89 10.17
CA LEU A 153 -9.64 12.84 9.52
C LEU A 153 -8.97 11.48 9.75
N ILE A 154 -8.93 11.03 11.02
CA ILE A 154 -8.36 9.73 11.39
C ILE A 154 -9.10 8.59 10.70
N ALA A 155 -10.44 8.63 10.66
CA ALA A 155 -11.23 7.59 9.99
C ALA A 155 -10.96 7.55 8.48
N MET A 156 -10.86 8.71 7.83
CA MET A 156 -10.52 8.84 6.42
C MET A 156 -9.12 8.28 6.12
N HIS A 157 -8.10 8.70 6.87
CA HIS A 157 -6.73 8.20 6.71
C HIS A 157 -6.62 6.70 6.98
N ALA A 158 -7.32 6.19 8.00
CA ALA A 158 -7.36 4.77 8.32
C ALA A 158 -7.92 3.93 7.15
N GLY A 159 -8.93 4.46 6.43
CA GLY A 159 -9.48 3.84 5.23
C GLY A 159 -8.55 3.95 4.02
N LYS A 160 -8.21 5.18 3.60
CA LYS A 160 -7.47 5.44 2.35
C LYS A 160 -6.05 4.86 2.37
N THR A 161 -5.24 5.25 3.35
CA THR A 161 -3.82 4.86 3.41
C THR A 161 -3.58 3.71 4.38
N GLY A 162 -4.25 3.74 5.54
CA GLY A 162 -4.05 2.78 6.62
C GLY A 162 -4.47 1.36 6.27
N ALA A 163 -5.50 1.18 5.45
CA ALA A 163 -6.02 -0.14 5.10
C ALA A 163 -4.96 -1.03 4.44
N LEU A 164 -4.20 -0.50 3.48
CA LEU A 164 -3.13 -1.24 2.81
C LEU A 164 -1.89 -1.44 3.70
N MET A 165 -1.59 -0.52 4.62
CA MET A 165 -0.49 -0.71 5.60
C MET A 165 -0.81 -1.85 6.57
N ARG A 166 -2.03 -1.85 7.12
CA ARG A 166 -2.55 -2.94 7.95
C ARG A 166 -2.58 -4.26 7.20
N ALA A 167 -3.05 -4.27 5.95
CA ALA A 167 -3.06 -5.47 5.11
C ALA A 167 -1.65 -6.02 4.88
N SER A 168 -0.65 -5.15 4.68
CA SER A 168 0.74 -5.56 4.46
C SER A 168 1.30 -6.35 5.65
N LEU A 169 1.07 -5.89 6.89
CA LEU A 169 1.50 -6.64 8.07
C LEU A 169 0.70 -7.93 8.26
N LEU A 170 -0.61 -7.90 8.02
CA LEU A 170 -1.46 -9.09 8.11
C LEU A 170 -1.12 -10.15 7.06
N PHE A 171 -0.65 -9.75 5.88
CA PHE A 171 -0.15 -10.66 4.85
C PHE A 171 1.05 -11.45 5.36
N GLY A 172 2.04 -10.76 5.92
CA GLY A 172 3.18 -11.43 6.53
C GLY A 172 2.75 -12.33 7.70
N ALA A 173 1.86 -11.82 8.55
CA ALA A 173 1.34 -12.56 9.70
C ALA A 173 0.53 -13.81 9.33
N CYS A 174 -0.07 -13.86 8.14
CA CYS A 174 -0.78 -15.02 7.62
C CYS A 174 0.16 -16.17 7.26
N LEU A 175 1.43 -15.86 6.97
CA LEU A 175 2.41 -16.81 6.44
C LEU A 175 3.34 -17.38 7.51
N ILE A 176 3.24 -16.92 8.75
CA ILE A 176 4.05 -17.39 9.88
C ILE A 176 3.20 -17.51 11.14
N ASP A 177 3.70 -18.23 12.14
CA ASP A 177 3.06 -18.28 13.47
C ASP A 177 3.50 -17.05 14.28
N CYS A 178 2.57 -16.14 14.55
CA CYS A 178 2.82 -14.88 15.25
C CYS A 178 1.53 -14.30 15.85
N ASP A 179 1.66 -13.22 16.64
CA ASP A 179 0.50 -12.49 17.17
C ASP A 179 -0.09 -11.54 16.11
N ARG A 180 -1.12 -12.03 15.44
CA ARG A 180 -1.79 -11.35 14.32
C ARG A 180 -2.56 -10.13 14.75
N GLU A 181 -3.12 -10.13 15.96
CA GLU A 181 -3.87 -8.97 16.49
C GLU A 181 -2.91 -7.84 16.88
N LYS A 182 -1.74 -8.19 17.41
CA LYS A 182 -0.66 -7.23 17.67
C LYS A 182 -0.17 -6.57 16.36
N LEU A 183 0.07 -7.37 15.32
CA LEU A 183 0.48 -6.85 14.00
C LEU A 183 -0.62 -6.04 13.29
N LYS A 184 -1.89 -6.41 13.47
CA LYS A 184 -3.02 -5.62 12.97
C LYS A 184 -3.00 -4.21 13.54
N LYS A 185 -2.93 -4.09 14.88
CA LYS A 185 -2.86 -2.79 15.58
C LYS A 185 -1.60 -2.01 15.22
N CYS A 186 -0.49 -2.72 15.02
CA CYS A 186 0.75 -2.10 14.56
C CYS A 186 0.54 -1.43 13.19
N GLY A 187 -0.10 -2.12 12.25
CA GLY A 187 -0.35 -1.60 10.91
C GLY A 187 -1.35 -0.46 10.87
N GLU A 188 -2.35 -0.47 11.76
CA GLU A 188 -3.30 0.64 11.96
C GLU A 188 -2.59 1.89 12.47
N ALA A 189 -1.77 1.77 13.52
CA ALA A 189 -0.99 2.89 14.05
C ALA A 189 0.05 3.38 13.03
N LEU A 190 0.76 2.47 12.36
CA LEU A 190 1.74 2.78 11.33
C LEU A 190 1.12 3.56 10.17
N GLY A 191 -0.06 3.14 9.70
CA GLY A 191 -0.77 3.82 8.62
C GLY A 191 -1.14 5.26 8.96
N LEU A 192 -1.58 5.51 10.20
CA LEU A 192 -1.88 6.86 10.68
C LEU A 192 -0.60 7.70 10.80
N ALA A 193 0.46 7.16 11.40
CA ALA A 193 1.73 7.86 11.50
C ALA A 193 2.28 8.27 10.13
N TYR A 194 2.28 7.33 9.18
CA TYR A 194 2.75 7.55 7.81
C TYR A 194 2.00 8.71 7.14
N GLN A 195 0.66 8.70 7.19
CA GLN A 195 -0.13 9.73 6.54
C GLN A 195 0.04 11.10 7.20
N LEU A 196 0.08 11.16 8.54
CA LEU A 196 0.29 12.42 9.25
C LEU A 196 1.66 13.04 8.92
N PHE A 197 2.73 12.24 8.79
CA PHE A 197 4.04 12.74 8.35
C PHE A 197 4.04 13.22 6.90
N ASP A 198 3.35 12.51 5.99
CA ASP A 198 3.22 12.96 4.59
C ASP A 198 2.44 14.28 4.52
N ASP A 199 1.33 14.44 5.25
CA ASP A 199 0.56 15.68 5.32
C ASP A 199 1.38 16.86 5.86
N ILE A 200 2.19 16.63 6.91
CA ILE A 200 3.13 17.65 7.44
C ILE A 200 4.14 18.05 6.37
N LYS A 201 4.74 17.07 5.69
CA LYS A 201 5.75 17.31 4.67
C LYS A 201 5.19 18.06 3.46
N ASP A 202 3.95 17.78 3.08
CA ASP A 202 3.30 18.37 1.92
C ASP A 202 2.56 19.67 2.27
N GLY A 203 2.45 20.00 3.57
CA GLY A 203 1.87 21.24 4.09
C GLY A 203 0.34 21.21 4.22
N ASP A 204 -0.28 20.03 4.14
CA ASP A 204 -1.74 19.83 4.29
C ASP A 204 -2.13 19.72 5.77
N LEU A 205 -1.97 20.82 6.49
CA LEU A 205 -2.10 20.84 7.94
C LEU A 205 -3.57 20.97 8.39
N PHE A 206 -4.10 19.92 9.01
CA PHE A 206 -5.43 19.96 9.67
C PHE A 206 -5.40 20.63 11.05
N LEU A 207 -4.30 20.47 11.78
CA LEU A 207 -4.01 21.10 13.07
C LEU A 207 -2.72 21.94 12.95
N PRO A 208 -2.38 22.79 13.94
CA PRO A 208 -1.06 23.39 14.01
C PRO A 208 0.04 22.33 13.86
N GLU A 209 1.10 22.65 13.09
CA GLU A 209 2.17 21.70 12.72
C GLU A 209 2.75 20.96 13.93
N ASN A 210 2.94 21.65 15.05
CA ASN A 210 3.45 21.06 16.29
C ASN A 210 2.50 20.02 16.91
N GLU A 211 1.17 20.21 16.75
CA GLU A 211 0.16 19.25 17.21
C GLU A 211 0.07 18.05 16.26
N MET A 212 0.13 18.28 14.94
CA MET A 212 0.24 17.20 13.94
C MET A 212 1.48 16.34 14.19
N GLN A 213 2.64 16.97 14.42
CA GLN A 213 3.91 16.28 14.71
C GLN A 213 3.79 15.42 15.97
N ALA A 214 3.22 15.96 17.05
CA ALA A 214 3.02 15.21 18.29
C ALA A 214 2.09 13.99 18.09
N LEU A 215 1.04 14.15 17.27
CA LEU A 215 0.12 13.06 16.94
C LEU A 215 0.79 11.99 16.06
N ALA A 216 1.56 12.39 15.04
CA ALA A 216 2.32 11.47 14.20
C ALA A 216 3.32 10.64 15.02
N GLU A 217 4.07 11.30 15.91
CA GLU A 217 5.01 10.64 16.84
C GLU A 217 4.29 9.71 17.82
N HIS A 218 3.09 10.07 18.30
CA HIS A 218 2.29 9.20 19.16
C HIS A 218 1.99 7.86 18.46
N TYR A 219 1.50 7.90 17.22
CA TYR A 219 1.19 6.70 16.46
C TYR A 219 2.45 5.93 16.03
N LYS A 220 3.54 6.62 15.71
CA LYS A 220 4.84 6.00 15.42
C LYS A 220 5.34 5.19 16.62
N ASN A 221 5.33 5.77 17.81
CA ASN A 221 5.74 5.09 19.04
C ASN A 221 4.83 3.90 19.38
N GLN A 222 3.51 4.04 19.18
CA GLN A 222 2.58 2.93 19.32
C GLN A 222 2.92 1.77 18.36
N ALA A 223 3.26 2.07 17.10
CA ALA A 223 3.67 1.07 16.13
C ALA A 223 5.00 0.39 16.52
N LEU A 224 5.96 1.13 17.06
CA LEU A 224 7.24 0.60 17.58
C LEU A 224 7.05 -0.37 18.75
N ASP A 225 6.18 -0.03 19.70
CA ASP A 225 5.84 -0.90 20.83
C ASP A 225 5.17 -2.20 20.37
N LEU A 226 4.25 -2.09 19.41
CA LEU A 226 3.53 -3.24 18.84
C LEU A 226 4.39 -4.09 17.90
N SER A 227 5.55 -3.62 17.48
CA SER A 227 6.49 -4.36 16.61
C SER A 227 7.71 -4.90 17.35
N SER A 228 7.69 -4.92 18.70
CA SER A 228 8.82 -5.34 19.56
C SER A 228 9.45 -6.68 19.19
N ASP A 229 8.68 -7.58 18.57
CA ASP A 229 9.12 -8.95 18.24
C ASP A 229 9.64 -9.06 16.79
N HIS A 230 9.64 -7.95 16.05
CA HIS A 230 9.98 -7.87 14.63
C HIS A 230 11.01 -6.76 14.38
N PHE A 231 12.30 -7.08 14.55
CA PHE A 231 13.40 -6.12 14.43
C PHE A 231 13.45 -5.39 13.08
N GLU A 232 13.28 -6.11 11.97
CA GLU A 232 13.26 -5.51 10.62
C GLU A 232 12.09 -4.53 10.45
N LEU A 233 10.94 -4.81 11.07
CA LEU A 233 9.80 -3.90 11.05
C LEU A 233 10.09 -2.64 11.88
N GLN A 234 10.74 -2.77 13.04
CA GLN A 234 11.14 -1.60 13.85
C GLN A 234 12.09 -0.68 13.09
N ASP A 235 13.06 -1.24 12.38
CA ASP A 235 13.99 -0.45 11.54
C ASP A 235 13.23 0.35 10.47
N ILE A 236 12.22 -0.27 9.82
CA ILE A 236 11.37 0.42 8.83
C ILE A 236 10.57 1.55 9.47
N ILE A 237 9.94 1.30 10.63
CA ILE A 237 9.10 2.29 11.32
C ILE A 237 9.94 3.49 11.77
N GLN A 238 11.19 3.28 12.19
CA GLN A 238 12.07 4.38 12.60
C GLN A 238 12.40 5.36 11.46
N LEU A 239 12.35 4.90 10.20
CA LEU A 239 12.64 5.69 9.01
C LEU A 239 11.49 6.58 8.53
N LEU A 240 10.31 6.50 9.17
CA LEU A 240 9.25 7.51 8.99
C LEU A 240 9.73 8.87 9.53
#